data_AF-V7ENM8-F1
#
_entry.id   AF-V7ENM8-F1
#
_cell.length_a   1.000
_cell.length_b   1.000
_cell.length_c   1.000
_cell.angle_alpha   90.00
_cell.angle_beta   90.00
_cell.angle_gamma   90.00
#
_symmetry.space_group_name_H-M   'P 1'
#
loop_
_entity.id
_entity.type
_entity.pdbx_description
1 polymer ?
#
loop_
_entity_poly.entity_id
_entity_poly.type
_entity_poly.pdbx_seq_one_letter_code
_entity_poly.pdbx_strand_id
1 'polypeptide(L)'
;MLHRTLAATLAATFLATATLAQEPTTVREVDVEVDLGAIANPAAATYWTNVADDLENAIVARITDRTDPDGVRIAIDIEEVSLASLYENLTDIADTRMVGQVNITSDTDNTKFNAYELSVRVEEALPFFPPGTVVTAIVRDTPEYYRAMIEAFADAVVRRL
;
A
#
# COMPACT_ATOMS: atom_id res chain seq x y z
N MET A 1 61.14 -46.21 -17.80
CA MET A 1 61.33 -44.82 -17.35
C MET A 1 60.62 -43.89 -18.33
N LEU A 2 59.49 -43.29 -17.95
CA LEU A 2 59.18 -41.85 -18.00
C LEU A 2 57.68 -41.66 -17.76
N HIS A 3 57.34 -40.98 -16.67
CA HIS A 3 55.99 -40.69 -16.21
C HIS A 3 55.39 -39.54 -17.05
N ARG A 4 54.09 -39.60 -17.38
CA ARG A 4 53.33 -38.42 -17.81
C ARG A 4 51.96 -38.39 -17.15
N THR A 5 51.90 -37.55 -16.11
CA THR A 5 50.71 -37.04 -15.45
C THR A 5 49.91 -36.14 -16.41
N LEU A 6 48.60 -36.34 -16.50
CA LEU A 6 47.66 -35.39 -17.11
C LEU A 6 46.64 -34.96 -16.06
N ALA A 7 46.66 -33.66 -15.78
CA ALA A 7 45.93 -32.97 -14.74
C ALA A 7 44.44 -32.83 -15.08
N ALA A 8 43.61 -32.91 -14.05
CA ALA A 8 42.18 -32.61 -14.10
C ALA A 8 41.95 -31.10 -14.29
N THR A 9 40.94 -30.73 -15.08
CA THR A 9 40.41 -29.36 -15.10
C THR A 9 38.90 -29.41 -15.24
N LEU A 10 38.20 -29.45 -14.10
CA LEU A 10 36.76 -29.16 -14.04
C LEU A 10 36.61 -27.63 -14.08
N ALA A 11 36.14 -27.09 -15.20
CA ALA A 11 35.66 -25.71 -15.27
C ALA A 11 34.18 -25.70 -14.81
N ALA A 12 33.94 -25.30 -13.56
CA ALA A 12 32.59 -25.01 -13.07
C ALA A 12 32.22 -23.58 -13.49
N THR A 13 31.40 -23.43 -14.53
CA THR A 13 30.82 -22.14 -14.91
C THR A 13 29.71 -21.78 -13.91
N PHE A 14 30.02 -20.90 -12.96
CA PHE A 14 28.99 -20.22 -12.17
C PHE A 14 28.27 -19.22 -13.09
N LEU A 15 27.05 -19.54 -13.51
CA LEU A 15 26.13 -18.55 -14.06
C LEU A 15 25.65 -17.67 -12.90
N ALA A 16 26.30 -16.53 -12.70
CA ALA A 16 25.78 -15.49 -11.83
C ALA A 16 24.52 -14.91 -12.50
N THR A 17 23.34 -15.30 -12.02
CA THR A 17 22.10 -14.61 -12.37
C THR A 17 22.12 -13.25 -11.68
N ALA A 18 22.62 -12.23 -12.37
CA ALA A 18 22.42 -10.85 -11.97
C ALA A 18 20.92 -10.58 -12.02
N THR A 19 20.26 -10.54 -10.87
CA THR A 19 18.91 -9.99 -10.74
C THR A 19 19.03 -8.51 -11.06
N LEU A 20 18.59 -8.10 -12.25
CA LEU A 20 18.45 -6.69 -12.58
C LEU A 20 17.35 -6.14 -11.66
N ALA A 21 17.76 -5.33 -10.67
CA ALA A 21 16.81 -4.54 -9.91
C ALA A 21 16.18 -3.54 -10.89
N GLN A 22 14.89 -3.67 -11.14
CA GLN A 22 14.14 -2.68 -11.89
C GLN A 22 14.19 -1.37 -11.09
N GLU A 23 14.49 -0.25 -11.76
CA GLU A 23 14.48 1.05 -11.10
C GLU A 23 13.09 1.31 -10.48
N PRO A 24 13.02 1.88 -9.27
CA PRO A 24 11.75 2.18 -8.63
C PRO A 24 10.88 3.05 -9.53
N THR A 25 9.59 2.72 -9.69
CA THR A 25 8.66 3.54 -10.46
C THR A 25 8.62 4.97 -9.89
N THR A 26 8.83 5.97 -10.74
CA THR A 26 8.72 7.39 -10.38
C THR A 26 7.28 7.88 -10.56
N VAL A 27 6.88 8.84 -9.73
CA VAL A 27 5.51 9.35 -9.62
C VAL A 27 5.50 10.84 -9.92
N ARG A 28 4.57 11.26 -10.77
CA ARG A 28 4.31 12.68 -11.06
C ARG A 28 3.26 13.25 -10.13
N GLU A 29 2.19 12.50 -9.90
CA GLU A 29 0.97 12.99 -9.27
C GLU A 29 0.24 11.85 -8.57
N VAL A 30 -0.33 12.18 -7.42
CA VAL A 30 -1.26 11.34 -6.66
C VAL A 30 -2.56 12.12 -6.56
N ASP A 31 -3.67 11.48 -6.91
CA ASP A 31 -5.01 12.06 -6.93
C ASP A 31 -5.92 11.09 -6.17
N VAL A 32 -6.57 11.55 -5.11
CA VAL A 32 -7.43 10.71 -4.27
C VAL A 32 -8.83 11.28 -4.23
N GLU A 33 -9.80 10.49 -4.69
CA GLU A 33 -11.21 10.80 -4.63
C GLU A 33 -11.93 9.86 -3.66
N VAL A 34 -12.96 10.37 -2.98
CA VAL A 34 -13.73 9.63 -2.01
C VAL A 34 -15.20 9.94 -2.24
N ASP A 35 -15.99 8.90 -2.50
CA ASP A 35 -17.43 9.06 -2.53
C ASP A 35 -17.98 8.96 -1.10
N LEU A 36 -18.30 10.12 -0.51
CA LEU A 36 -18.93 10.19 0.81
C LEU A 36 -20.29 9.47 0.85
N GLY A 37 -20.96 9.28 -0.29
CA GLY A 37 -22.18 8.49 -0.41
C GLY A 37 -21.96 7.00 -0.19
N ALA A 38 -20.72 6.52 -0.35
CA ALA A 38 -20.34 5.14 -0.10
C ALA A 38 -19.95 4.88 1.37
N ILE A 39 -19.81 5.94 2.19
CA ILE A 39 -19.61 5.81 3.63
C ILE A 39 -20.95 5.44 4.29
N ALA A 40 -21.21 4.14 4.38
CA ALA A 40 -22.46 3.59 4.92
C ALA A 40 -22.66 3.86 6.43
N ASN A 41 -21.59 4.21 7.16
CA ASN A 41 -21.61 4.38 8.62
C ASN A 41 -21.47 5.87 9.04
N PRO A 42 -22.51 6.48 9.65
CA PRO A 42 -22.47 7.88 10.10
C PRO A 42 -21.38 8.22 11.13
N ALA A 43 -20.97 7.26 11.97
CA ALA A 43 -19.86 7.46 12.91
C ALA A 43 -18.53 7.59 12.14
N ALA A 44 -18.36 6.76 11.12
CA ALA A 44 -17.23 6.80 10.21
C ALA A 44 -17.16 8.17 9.49
N ALA A 45 -18.29 8.68 8.97
CA ALA A 45 -18.32 9.94 8.24
C ALA A 45 -17.67 11.13 8.98
N THR A 46 -17.69 11.13 10.31
CA THR A 46 -17.07 12.19 11.14
C THR A 46 -15.54 12.19 11.04
N TYR A 47 -14.91 11.01 10.90
CA TYR A 47 -13.46 10.87 10.81
C TYR A 47 -12.95 10.90 9.37
N TRP A 48 -13.76 10.41 8.42
CA TRP A 48 -13.35 10.24 7.03
C TRP A 48 -13.62 11.47 6.16
N THR A 49 -14.06 12.60 6.73
CA THR A 49 -14.28 13.84 5.96
C THR A 49 -13.02 14.31 5.22
N ASN A 50 -11.82 14.07 5.78
CA ASN A 50 -10.54 14.47 5.19
C ASN A 50 -9.73 13.29 4.66
N VAL A 51 -10.36 12.12 4.45
CA VAL A 51 -9.63 10.89 4.07
C VAL A 51 -8.89 11.00 2.75
N ALA A 52 -9.44 11.73 1.78
CA ALA A 52 -8.78 11.99 0.50
C ALA A 52 -7.44 12.68 0.72
N ASP A 53 -7.47 13.88 1.32
CA ASP A 53 -6.30 14.70 1.61
C ASP A 53 -5.28 13.96 2.49
N ASP A 54 -5.74 13.27 3.54
CA ASP A 54 -4.84 12.56 4.45
C ASP A 54 -4.17 11.36 3.76
N LEU A 55 -4.89 10.63 2.90
CA LEU A 55 -4.32 9.53 2.14
C LEU A 55 -3.31 10.02 1.09
N GLU A 56 -3.66 11.07 0.35
CA GLU A 56 -2.76 11.68 -0.63
C GLU A 56 -1.45 12.10 0.06
N ASN A 57 -1.55 12.84 1.16
CA ASN A 57 -0.40 13.28 1.93
C ASN A 57 0.43 12.10 2.45
N ALA A 58 -0.22 11.04 2.95
CA ALA A 58 0.47 9.85 3.45
C ALA A 58 1.23 9.10 2.33
N ILE A 59 0.69 9.07 1.12
CA ILE A 59 1.37 8.48 -0.05
C ILE A 59 2.53 9.38 -0.47
N VAL A 60 2.28 10.67 -0.69
CA VAL A 60 3.30 11.65 -1.11
C VAL A 60 4.49 11.67 -0.16
N ALA A 61 4.26 11.62 1.15
CA ALA A 61 5.32 11.56 2.17
C ALA A 61 6.25 10.36 2.01
N ARG A 62 5.77 9.23 1.45
CA ARG A 62 6.54 8.00 1.25
C ARG A 62 7.29 7.93 -0.09
N ILE A 63 6.93 8.78 -1.05
CA ILE A 63 7.51 8.77 -2.40
C ILE A 63 8.36 10.01 -2.70
N THR A 64 8.73 10.78 -1.67
CA THR A 64 9.48 12.03 -1.85
C THR A 64 10.79 11.89 -2.61
N ASP A 65 11.42 10.71 -2.55
CA ASP A 65 12.64 10.32 -3.28
C ASP A 65 12.38 9.75 -4.68
N ARG A 66 11.12 9.60 -5.07
CA ARG A 66 10.65 8.95 -6.32
C ARG A 66 9.76 9.88 -7.15
N THR A 67 9.93 11.19 -7.05
CA THR A 67 9.14 12.17 -7.82
C THR A 67 9.80 12.53 -9.15
N ASP A 68 9.03 12.52 -10.24
CA ASP A 68 9.51 12.89 -11.58
C ASP A 68 8.36 13.50 -12.42
N PRO A 69 8.56 14.64 -13.12
CA PRO A 69 7.55 15.23 -14.00
C PRO A 69 7.03 14.30 -15.10
N ASP A 70 7.82 13.33 -15.56
CA ASP A 70 7.41 12.33 -16.55
C ASP A 70 6.99 11.00 -15.90
N GLY A 71 6.85 10.98 -14.57
CA GLY A 71 6.44 9.84 -13.76
C GLY A 71 4.97 9.44 -13.97
N VAL A 72 4.59 8.34 -13.32
CA VAL A 72 3.21 7.83 -13.36
C VAL A 72 2.26 8.74 -12.58
N ARG A 73 0.99 8.75 -12.99
CA ARG A 73 -0.13 9.30 -12.22
C ARG A 73 -0.81 8.16 -11.47
N ILE A 74 -1.02 8.34 -10.17
CA ILE A 74 -1.75 7.41 -9.31
C ILE A 74 -3.10 8.05 -8.98
N ALA A 75 -4.19 7.50 -9.50
CA ALA A 75 -5.55 7.89 -9.13
C ALA A 75 -6.14 6.82 -8.21
N ILE A 76 -6.73 7.24 -7.10
CA ILE A 76 -7.30 6.35 -6.09
C ILE A 76 -8.73 6.78 -5.81
N ASP A 77 -9.67 5.88 -6.07
CA ASP A 77 -11.09 6.08 -5.78
C ASP A 77 -11.45 5.23 -4.56
N ILE A 78 -11.75 5.86 -3.43
CA ILE A 78 -12.17 5.15 -2.21
C ILE A 78 -13.64 4.80 -2.34
N GLU A 79 -13.91 3.50 -2.40
CA GLU A 79 -15.22 2.92 -2.65
C GLU A 79 -15.93 2.53 -1.36
N GLU A 80 -15.20 2.06 -0.35
CA GLU A 80 -15.82 1.62 0.90
C GLU A 80 -14.91 1.92 2.08
N VAL A 81 -15.52 2.49 3.11
CA VAL A 81 -14.91 2.55 4.43
C VAL A 81 -15.88 1.96 5.44
N SER A 82 -15.66 0.69 5.76
CA SER A 82 -16.45 -0.03 6.75
C SER A 82 -15.78 0.10 8.11
N LEU A 83 -16.47 0.70 9.07
CA LEU A 83 -16.14 0.58 10.50
C LEU A 83 -17.16 -0.36 11.14
N ALA A 84 -16.69 -1.47 11.71
CA ALA A 84 -17.53 -2.34 12.51
C ALA A 84 -18.12 -1.54 13.69
N SER A 85 -19.45 -1.56 13.82
CA SER A 85 -20.15 -0.89 14.91
C SER A 85 -19.81 -1.55 16.24
N LEU A 86 -19.61 -0.72 17.29
CA LEU A 86 -19.32 -1.17 18.67
C LEU A 86 -20.41 -2.09 19.27
N TYR A 87 -21.60 -2.13 18.62
CA TYR A 87 -22.77 -2.87 19.08
C TYR A 87 -22.95 -4.23 18.39
N GLU A 88 -22.21 -4.49 17.31
CA GLU A 88 -22.18 -5.77 16.61
C GLU A 88 -20.88 -6.51 17.03
N ASN A 89 -20.98 -7.82 17.26
CA ASN A 89 -20.06 -8.61 18.10
C ASN A 89 -18.56 -8.45 17.80
N LEU A 90 -17.70 -8.83 18.76
CA LEU A 90 -16.23 -8.95 18.62
C LEU A 90 -15.74 -9.79 17.41
N THR A 91 -16.62 -10.55 16.75
CA THR A 91 -16.33 -11.29 15.52
C THR A 91 -16.33 -10.41 14.26
N ASP A 92 -16.92 -9.21 14.29
CA ASP A 92 -16.96 -8.23 13.18
C ASP A 92 -15.71 -7.37 13.07
N ILE A 93 -14.74 -7.55 13.99
CA ILE A 93 -13.45 -6.87 13.94
C ILE A 93 -12.77 -7.04 12.57
N ALA A 94 -12.94 -8.24 11.99
CA ALA A 94 -12.43 -8.64 10.68
C ALA A 94 -13.09 -7.91 9.50
N ASP A 95 -14.27 -7.31 9.71
CA ASP A 95 -15.05 -6.65 8.66
C ASP A 95 -14.78 -5.14 8.57
N THR A 96 -13.89 -4.62 9.44
CA THR A 96 -13.36 -3.27 9.27
C THR A 96 -12.25 -3.25 8.23
N ARG A 97 -12.51 -2.49 7.17
CA ARG A 97 -11.64 -2.39 6.02
C ARG A 97 -11.85 -1.07 5.31
N MET A 98 -10.80 -0.66 4.60
CA MET A 98 -10.81 0.41 3.63
C MET A 98 -10.59 -0.23 2.25
N VAL A 99 -11.47 0.05 1.31
CA VAL A 99 -11.44 -0.47 -0.06
C VAL A 99 -11.40 0.70 -1.03
N GLY A 100 -10.54 0.60 -2.02
CA GLY A 100 -10.51 1.56 -3.12
C GLY A 100 -9.89 0.99 -4.38
N GLN A 101 -10.29 1.56 -5.52
CA GLN A 101 -9.72 1.25 -6.83
C GLN A 101 -8.49 2.12 -7.03
N VAL A 102 -7.35 1.49 -7.31
CA VAL A 102 -6.08 2.18 -7.61
C VAL A 102 -5.81 2.05 -9.11
N ASN A 103 -5.56 3.17 -9.76
CA ASN A 103 -5.24 3.27 -11.18
C ASN A 103 -3.88 3.97 -11.33
N ILE A 104 -2.93 3.29 -11.94
CA ILE A 104 -1.59 3.80 -12.26
C ILE A 104 -1.53 3.97 -13.77
N THR A 105 -1.19 5.16 -14.22
CA THR A 105 -1.14 5.52 -15.64
C THR A 105 0.12 6.33 -15.94
N SER A 106 0.56 6.32 -17.20
CA SER A 106 1.65 7.17 -17.67
C SER A 106 1.26 7.78 -19.01
N ASP A 107 1.56 9.07 -19.17
CA ASP A 107 1.27 9.80 -20.41
C ASP A 107 2.33 9.51 -21.51
N THR A 108 3.49 8.98 -21.10
CA THR A 108 4.66 8.79 -21.96
C THR A 108 5.01 7.31 -22.17
N ASP A 109 4.56 6.42 -21.28
CA ASP A 109 4.88 4.99 -21.32
C ASP A 109 3.65 4.11 -21.03
N ASN A 110 3.00 3.64 -22.09
CA ASN A 110 1.83 2.77 -22.00
C ASN A 110 2.12 1.38 -21.38
N THR A 111 3.38 1.01 -21.16
CA THR A 111 3.72 -0.22 -20.42
C THR A 111 3.61 -0.03 -18.90
N LYS A 112 3.59 1.22 -18.42
CA LYS A 112 3.42 1.59 -17.02
C LYS A 112 1.94 1.86 -16.69
N PHE A 113 1.10 0.87 -16.98
CA PHE A 113 -0.32 0.88 -16.63
C PHE A 113 -0.61 -0.27 -15.65
N ASN A 114 -1.30 0.03 -14.56
CA ASN A 114 -1.78 -0.97 -13.62
C ASN A 114 -3.10 -0.51 -13.01
N ALA A 115 -4.05 -1.43 -12.82
CA ALA A 115 -5.31 -1.13 -12.17
C ALA A 115 -5.68 -2.30 -11.26
N TYR A 116 -5.96 -2.01 -10.00
CA TYR A 116 -6.31 -3.03 -9.02
C TYR A 116 -7.17 -2.46 -7.89
N GLU A 117 -8.10 -3.27 -7.40
CA GLU A 117 -8.78 -3.02 -6.13
C GLU A 117 -7.81 -3.30 -4.98
N LEU A 118 -7.72 -2.36 -4.05
CA LEU A 118 -6.97 -2.50 -2.82
C LEU A 118 -7.94 -2.52 -1.65
N SER A 119 -7.97 -3.64 -0.93
CA SER A 119 -8.63 -3.75 0.37
C SER A 119 -7.57 -3.88 1.45
N VAL A 120 -7.61 -2.99 2.43
CA VAL A 120 -6.78 -3.05 3.64
C VAL A 120 -7.68 -3.29 4.84
N ARG A 121 -7.37 -4.35 5.59
CA ARG A 121 -8.06 -4.69 6.85
C ARG A 121 -7.31 -4.13 8.05
N VAL A 122 -7.99 -4.03 9.18
CA VAL A 122 -7.38 -3.55 10.43
C VAL A 122 -6.16 -4.36 10.86
N GLU A 123 -6.14 -5.66 10.58
CA GLU A 123 -5.01 -6.54 10.91
C GLU A 123 -3.73 -6.12 10.17
N GLU A 124 -3.87 -5.56 8.98
CA GLU A 124 -2.76 -5.04 8.18
C GLU A 124 -2.30 -3.66 8.66
N ALA A 125 -3.18 -2.93 9.37
CA ALA A 125 -2.86 -1.66 9.99
C ALA A 125 -2.13 -1.78 11.34
N LEU A 126 -2.08 -2.99 11.94
CA LEU A 126 -1.45 -3.25 13.24
C LEU A 126 -0.03 -2.64 13.41
N PRO A 127 0.88 -2.71 12.41
CA PRO A 127 2.21 -2.14 12.54
C PRO A 127 2.25 -0.61 12.66
N PHE A 128 1.18 0.08 12.26
CA PHE A 128 1.07 1.54 12.26
C PHE A 128 0.42 2.10 13.52
N PHE A 129 -0.06 1.24 14.42
CA PHE A 129 -0.52 1.68 15.74
C PHE A 129 0.65 2.05 16.66
N PRO A 130 0.44 3.01 17.57
CA PRO A 130 1.43 3.32 18.61
C PRO A 130 1.83 2.09 19.43
N PRO A 131 3.11 1.97 19.84
CA PRO A 131 3.53 0.89 20.73
C PRO A 131 2.68 0.82 22.00
N GLY A 132 2.28 -0.38 22.41
CA GLY A 132 1.45 -0.59 23.60
C GLY A 132 -0.06 -0.45 23.37
N THR A 133 -0.49 -0.15 22.15
CA THR A 133 -1.91 -0.13 21.78
C THR A 133 -2.54 -1.52 21.90
N VAL A 134 -3.57 -1.66 22.72
CA VAL A 134 -4.36 -2.90 22.84
C VAL A 134 -5.53 -2.83 21.87
N VAL A 135 -5.39 -3.45 20.69
CA VAL A 135 -6.35 -3.36 19.58
C VAL A 135 -7.74 -3.86 19.95
N THR A 136 -7.84 -4.82 20.87
CA THR A 136 -9.12 -5.32 21.40
C THR A 136 -9.82 -4.36 22.35
N ALA A 137 -9.14 -3.30 22.81
CA ALA A 137 -9.66 -2.28 23.71
C ALA A 137 -9.81 -0.90 23.03
N ILE A 138 -9.39 -0.77 21.76
CA ILE A 138 -9.60 0.46 20.98
C ILE A 138 -11.09 0.57 20.67
N VAL A 139 -11.68 1.68 21.08
CA VAL A 139 -12.91 2.17 20.48
C VAL A 139 -12.53 2.54 19.04
N ARG A 140 -13.04 1.84 18.02
CA ARG A 140 -12.69 2.03 16.58
C ARG A 140 -12.91 3.46 16.05
N ASP A 141 -13.48 4.31 16.89
CA ASP A 141 -13.75 5.73 16.73
C ASP A 141 -12.63 6.60 17.33
N THR A 142 -11.39 6.12 17.42
CA THR A 142 -10.26 6.94 17.89
C THR A 142 -9.36 7.40 16.74
N PRO A 143 -8.75 8.60 16.83
CA PRO A 143 -7.85 9.13 15.81
C PRO A 143 -6.68 8.19 15.45
N GLU A 144 -6.23 7.36 16.40
CA GLU A 144 -5.15 6.39 16.16
C GLU A 144 -5.56 5.32 15.15
N TYR A 145 -6.82 4.89 15.20
CA TYR A 145 -7.36 3.87 14.30
C TYR A 145 -7.44 4.39 12.87
N TYR A 146 -8.07 5.55 12.70
CA TYR A 146 -8.14 6.28 11.44
C TYR A 146 -6.75 6.41 10.80
N ARG A 147 -5.80 6.97 11.57
CA ARG A 147 -4.42 7.16 11.10
C ARG A 147 -3.77 5.84 10.71
N ALA A 148 -3.88 4.79 11.52
CA ALA A 148 -3.25 3.51 11.20
C ALA A 148 -3.78 2.91 9.88
N MET A 149 -5.09 3.05 9.60
CA MET A 149 -5.69 2.61 8.34
C MET A 149 -5.20 3.40 7.13
N ILE A 150 -5.13 4.74 7.24
CA ILE A 150 -4.53 5.61 6.20
C ILE A 150 -3.10 5.19 5.90
N GLU A 151 -2.28 5.04 6.94
CA GLU A 151 -0.85 4.73 6.82
C GLU A 151 -0.63 3.35 6.19
N ALA A 152 -1.50 2.38 6.50
CA ALA A 152 -1.47 1.04 5.94
C ALA A 152 -1.89 1.03 4.46
N PHE A 153 -2.94 1.76 4.10
CA PHE A 153 -3.36 1.90 2.71
C PHE A 153 -2.27 2.58 1.87
N ALA A 154 -1.72 3.69 2.37
CA ALA A 154 -0.62 4.39 1.70
C ALA A 154 0.62 3.49 1.51
N ASP A 155 1.02 2.75 2.53
CA ASP A 155 2.14 1.80 2.43
C ASP A 155 1.86 0.68 1.41
N ALA A 156 0.64 0.14 1.39
CA ALA A 156 0.24 -0.90 0.45
C ALA A 156 0.19 -0.42 -1.01
N VAL A 157 -0.12 0.86 -1.26
CA VAL A 157 0.01 1.48 -2.59
C VAL A 157 1.49 1.58 -2.97
N VAL A 158 2.32 2.17 -2.11
CA VAL A 158 3.74 2.43 -2.42
C VAL A 158 4.54 1.14 -2.65
N ARG A 159 4.22 0.05 -1.93
CA ARG A 159 4.86 -1.26 -2.14
C ARG A 159 4.58 -1.88 -3.50
N ARG A 160 3.53 -1.44 -4.19
CA ARG A 160 3.14 -1.93 -5.52
C ARG A 160 3.65 -1.05 -6.67
N LEU A 161 4.37 0.03 -6.36
CA LEU A 161 5.07 0.90 -7.31
C LEU A 161 6.46 0.38 -7.63
#